data_AF-A0A821GP72-F1
#
_entry.id   AF-A0A821GP72-F1
#
_cell.length_a   1.000
_cell.length_b   1.000
_cell.length_c   1.000
_cell.angle_alpha   90.00
_cell.angle_beta   90.00
_cell.angle_gamma   90.00
#
_symmetry.space_group_name_H-M   'P 1'
#
loop_
_entity.id
_entity.type
_entity.pdbx_description
1 polymer ?
#
loop_
_entity_poly.entity_id
_entity_poly.type
_entity_poly.pdbx_seq_one_letter_code
_entity_poly.pdbx_strand_id
1 'polypeptide(L)'
;MKHFNEHRQQLSMKFDNEVVRMHDELLEKLNTVNQSNAPAPELFDEIDRWETVTTEKVHKAAERARHQLTELLAQEKDALTKDFGIMTKEIRDRRDETNFDESDIERLQQKIDQIQISLQQVIRPTKITSIIMTNDQVDWDRFIYVEKEDNKVGE
;
A
#
# COMPACT_ATOMS: atom_id res chain seq x y z
N MET A 1 43.19 -66.01 22.71
CA MET A 1 42.33 -65.35 23.73
C MET A 1 42.81 -63.95 24.09
N LYS A 2 44.11 -63.72 24.38
CA LYS A 2 44.65 -62.40 24.77
C LYS A 2 44.40 -61.29 23.72
N HIS A 3 44.65 -61.57 22.44
CA HIS A 3 44.42 -60.63 21.34
C HIS A 3 42.95 -60.26 21.08
N PHE A 4 42.00 -61.14 21.39
CA PHE A 4 40.57 -60.84 21.26
C PHE A 4 40.11 -59.84 22.33
N ASN A 5 40.63 -60.00 23.56
CA ASN A 5 40.37 -59.06 24.65
C ASN A 5 41.01 -57.70 24.38
N GLU A 6 42.24 -57.66 23.83
CA GLU A 6 42.91 -56.42 23.43
C GLU A 6 42.13 -55.68 22.33
N HIS A 7 41.67 -56.39 21.29
CA HIS A 7 40.87 -55.82 20.22
C HIS A 7 39.51 -55.30 20.72
N ARG A 8 38.84 -56.04 21.62
CA ARG A 8 37.58 -55.59 22.24
C ARG A 8 37.77 -54.35 23.11
N GLN A 9 38.91 -54.24 23.79
CA GLN A 9 39.25 -53.07 24.60
C GLN A 9 39.54 -51.84 23.72
N GLN A 10 40.22 -52.02 22.58
CA GLN A 10 40.42 -50.97 21.59
C GLN A 10 39.10 -50.50 20.96
N LEU A 11 38.18 -51.41 20.65
CA LEU A 11 36.85 -51.06 20.16
C LEU A 11 36.03 -50.30 21.20
N SER A 12 36.08 -50.70 22.47
CA SER A 12 35.44 -49.97 23.57
C SER A 12 35.99 -48.55 23.67
N MET A 13 37.31 -48.38 23.62
CA MET A 13 37.95 -47.07 23.66
C MET A 13 37.55 -46.21 22.46
N LYS A 14 37.43 -46.77 21.26
CA LYS A 14 36.95 -46.03 20.09
C LYS A 14 35.49 -45.63 20.21
N PHE A 15 34.65 -46.52 20.70
CA PHE A 15 33.23 -46.22 20.91
C PHE A 15 33.05 -45.06 21.90
N ASP A 16 33.76 -45.08 23.02
CA ASP A 16 33.70 -44.02 24.02
C ASP A 16 34.29 -42.70 23.49
N ASN A 17 35.43 -42.74 22.80
CA ASN A 17 36.13 -41.52 22.38
C ASN A 17 35.56 -40.85 21.12
N GLU A 18 34.98 -41.64 20.22
CA GLU A 18 34.48 -41.15 18.93
C GLU A 18 32.96 -41.04 18.98
N VAL A 19 32.24 -42.12 19.28
CA VAL A 19 30.77 -42.16 19.17
C VAL A 19 30.11 -41.40 20.31
N VAL A 20 30.48 -41.68 21.56
CA VAL A 20 29.87 -41.00 22.73
C VAL A 20 30.20 -39.51 22.71
N ARG A 21 31.45 -39.14 22.41
CA ARG A 21 31.85 -37.73 22.28
C ARG A 21 31.07 -37.00 21.19
N MET A 22 30.94 -37.59 19.99
CA MET A 22 30.15 -36.97 18.91
C MET A 22 28.68 -36.84 19.26
N HIS A 23 28.12 -37.84 19.95
CA HIS A 23 26.76 -37.78 20.47
C HIS A 23 26.58 -36.63 21.46
N ASP A 24 27.49 -36.49 22.42
CA ASP A 24 27.40 -35.46 23.46
C ASP A 24 27.59 -34.05 22.89
N GLU A 25 28.53 -33.88 21.96
CA GLU A 25 28.71 -32.62 21.20
C GLU A 25 27.44 -32.27 20.39
N LEU A 26 26.75 -33.26 19.83
CA LEU A 26 25.50 -33.05 19.09
C LEU A 26 24.34 -32.74 20.03
N LEU A 27 24.28 -33.40 21.19
CA LEU A 27 23.29 -33.15 22.23
C LEU A 27 23.44 -31.73 22.81
N GLU A 28 24.67 -31.28 23.04
CA GLU A 28 24.95 -29.92 23.50
C GLU A 28 24.52 -28.86 22.47
N LYS A 29 24.83 -29.09 21.19
CA LYS A 29 24.36 -28.22 20.09
C LYS A 29 22.84 -28.20 19.98
N LEU A 30 22.20 -29.37 20.07
CA LEU A 30 20.74 -29.48 20.03
C LEU A 30 20.08 -28.77 21.22
N ASN A 31 20.64 -28.91 22.42
CA ASN A 31 20.17 -28.21 23.61
C ASN A 31 20.33 -26.69 23.46
N THR A 32 21.40 -26.22 22.82
CA THR A 32 21.60 -24.79 22.51
C THR A 32 20.55 -24.29 21.53
N VAL A 33 20.20 -25.07 20.49
CA VAL A 33 19.12 -24.75 19.56
C VAL A 33 17.75 -24.72 20.26
N ASN A 34 17.47 -25.69 21.12
CA ASN A 34 16.20 -25.77 21.87
C ASN A 34 16.06 -24.68 22.95
N GLN A 35 17.16 -24.16 23.47
CA GLN A 35 17.19 -23.01 24.37
C GLN A 35 17.09 -21.68 23.59
N SER A 36 17.63 -21.65 22.38
CA SER A 36 17.46 -20.59 21.38
C SER A 36 16.11 -20.70 20.67
N ASN A 37 15.00 -20.65 21.42
CA ASN A 37 13.67 -20.39 20.84
C ASN A 37 13.51 -18.94 20.37
N ALA A 38 14.62 -18.21 20.14
CA ALA A 38 14.55 -16.89 19.58
C ALA A 38 14.08 -17.05 18.12
N PRO A 39 12.91 -16.52 17.73
CA PRO A 39 12.55 -16.40 16.33
C PRO A 39 13.72 -15.76 15.59
N ALA A 40 14.03 -16.17 14.35
CA ALA A 40 15.06 -15.54 13.53
C ALA A 40 14.72 -14.04 13.43
N PRO A 41 15.34 -13.17 14.26
CA PRO A 41 14.80 -11.84 14.51
C PRO A 41 14.85 -11.01 13.24
N GLU A 42 15.85 -11.27 12.40
CA GLU A 42 16.06 -10.65 11.10
C GLU A 42 14.90 -10.89 10.11
N LEU A 43 14.29 -12.08 10.11
CA LEU A 43 13.16 -12.36 9.21
C LEU A 43 11.89 -11.62 9.67
N PHE A 44 11.64 -11.58 10.98
CA PHE A 44 10.52 -10.80 11.52
C PHE A 44 10.74 -9.30 11.32
N ASP A 45 11.96 -8.80 11.53
CA ASP A 45 12.32 -7.41 11.27
C ASP A 45 12.12 -7.01 9.80
N GLU A 46 12.39 -7.93 8.85
CA GLU A 46 12.16 -7.69 7.43
C GLU A 46 10.67 -7.60 7.10
N ILE A 47 9.85 -8.48 7.68
CA ILE A 47 8.38 -8.44 7.57
C ILE A 47 7.84 -7.13 8.14
N ASP A 48 8.25 -6.75 9.36
CA ASP A 48 7.82 -5.53 10.04
C ASP A 48 8.21 -4.27 9.26
N ARG A 49 9.42 -4.27 8.69
CA ARG A 49 9.89 -3.18 7.83
C ARG A 49 9.05 -3.09 6.55
N TRP A 50 8.78 -4.23 5.92
CA TRP A 50 7.94 -4.27 4.71
C TRP A 50 6.53 -3.74 5.01
N GLU A 51 5.92 -4.15 6.13
CA GLU A 51 4.60 -3.68 6.57
C GLU A 51 4.59 -2.17 6.77
N THR A 52 5.57 -1.65 7.51
CA THR A 52 5.70 -0.22 7.81
C THR A 52 5.83 0.60 6.53
N VAL A 53 6.75 0.22 5.64
CA VAL A 53 7.00 0.95 4.39
C VAL A 53 5.81 0.88 3.45
N THR A 54 5.13 -0.26 3.38
CA THR A 54 3.96 -0.46 2.52
C THR A 54 2.79 0.39 2.99
N THR A 55 2.53 0.42 4.29
CA THR A 55 1.50 1.28 4.90
C THR A 55 1.79 2.76 4.63
N GLU A 56 3.04 3.19 4.77
CA GLU A 56 3.42 4.58 4.46
C GLU A 56 3.18 4.93 2.99
N LYS A 57 3.49 4.01 2.06
CA LYS A 57 3.21 4.21 0.63
C LYS A 57 1.71 4.33 0.35
N VAL A 58 0.88 3.50 0.99
CA VAL A 58 -0.58 3.59 0.89
C VAL A 58 -1.07 4.95 1.38
N HIS A 59 -0.58 5.43 2.53
CA HIS A 59 -0.92 6.76 3.04
C HIS A 59 -0.53 7.88 2.07
N LYS A 60 0.69 7.84 1.52
CA LYS A 60 1.16 8.83 0.53
C LYS A 60 0.31 8.82 -0.75
N ALA A 61 -0.09 7.65 -1.22
CA ALA A 61 -0.97 7.52 -2.39
C ALA A 61 -2.36 8.11 -2.11
N ALA A 62 -2.95 7.80 -0.96
CA ALA A 62 -4.24 8.35 -0.54
C ALA A 62 -4.18 9.88 -0.40
N GLU A 63 -3.13 10.42 0.20
CA GLU A 63 -2.98 11.87 0.37
C GLU A 63 -2.81 12.60 -0.96
N ARG A 64 -2.04 12.03 -1.88
CA ARG A 64 -1.93 12.55 -3.25
C ARG A 64 -3.29 12.59 -3.95
N ALA A 65 -4.08 11.52 -3.82
CA ALA A 65 -5.41 11.46 -4.42
C ALA A 65 -6.38 12.51 -3.82
N ARG A 66 -6.34 12.72 -2.49
CA ARG A 66 -7.12 13.79 -1.83
C ARG A 66 -6.71 15.18 -2.32
N HIS A 67 -5.42 15.41 -2.49
CA HIS A 67 -4.90 16.67 -2.99
C HIS A 67 -5.38 16.94 -4.42
N GLN A 68 -5.22 15.95 -5.32
CA GLN A 68 -5.72 16.04 -6.69
C GLN A 68 -7.23 16.29 -6.75
N LEU A 69 -8.01 15.59 -5.93
CA LEU A 69 -9.46 15.82 -5.84
C LEU A 69 -9.77 17.27 -5.41
N THR A 70 -9.05 17.77 -4.41
CA THR A 70 -9.23 19.14 -3.90
C THR A 70 -8.89 20.16 -4.98
N GLU A 71 -7.79 19.97 -5.72
CA GLU A 71 -7.38 20.84 -6.82
C GLU A 71 -8.44 20.86 -7.94
N LEU A 72 -8.94 19.71 -8.35
CA LEU A 72 -9.98 19.61 -9.39
C LEU A 72 -11.27 20.33 -8.96
N LEU A 73 -11.71 20.14 -7.71
CA LEU A 73 -12.90 20.81 -7.18
C LEU A 73 -12.70 22.34 -7.08
N ALA A 74 -11.50 22.77 -6.68
CA ALA A 74 -11.16 24.19 -6.64
C ALA A 74 -11.18 24.80 -8.04
N GLN A 75 -10.63 24.11 -9.05
CA GLN A 75 -10.66 24.55 -10.45
C GLN A 75 -12.09 24.70 -10.98
N GLU A 76 -12.99 23.75 -10.70
CA GLU A 76 -14.39 23.85 -11.11
C GLU A 76 -15.10 25.04 -10.44
N LYS A 77 -14.83 25.26 -9.15
CA LYS A 77 -15.38 26.39 -8.39
C LYS A 77 -14.87 27.73 -8.93
N ASP A 78 -13.59 27.84 -9.23
CA ASP A 78 -12.97 29.06 -9.73
C ASP A 78 -13.48 29.40 -11.13
N ALA A 79 -13.64 28.39 -11.99
CA ALA A 79 -14.25 28.55 -13.31
C ALA A 79 -15.69 29.08 -13.20
N LEU A 80 -16.51 28.47 -12.34
CA LEU A 80 -17.88 28.92 -12.09
C LEU A 80 -17.93 30.36 -11.56
N THR A 81 -17.05 30.69 -10.61
CA THR A 81 -16.99 32.03 -10.01
C THR A 81 -16.61 33.09 -11.05
N LYS A 82 -15.68 32.75 -11.94
CA LYS A 82 -15.28 33.62 -13.06
C LYS A 82 -16.42 33.83 -14.04
N ASP A 83 -17.08 32.75 -14.47
CA ASP A 83 -18.21 32.82 -15.42
C ASP A 83 -19.38 33.61 -14.84
N PHE A 84 -19.67 33.42 -13.55
CA PHE A 84 -20.66 34.21 -12.82
C PHE A 84 -20.29 35.69 -12.74
N GLY A 85 -19.02 36.01 -12.50
CA GLY A 85 -18.52 37.39 -12.50
C GLY A 85 -18.66 38.06 -13.87
N ILE A 86 -18.32 37.35 -14.95
CA ILE A 86 -18.49 37.83 -16.33
C ILE A 86 -19.96 38.11 -16.64
N MET A 87 -20.84 37.15 -16.33
CA MET A 87 -22.29 37.31 -16.53
C MET A 87 -22.85 38.48 -15.71
N THR A 88 -22.43 38.63 -14.44
CA THR A 88 -22.87 39.72 -13.57
C THR A 88 -22.47 41.08 -14.13
N LYS A 89 -21.25 41.19 -14.66
CA LYS A 89 -20.79 42.41 -15.32
C LYS A 89 -21.61 42.70 -16.57
N GLU A 90 -21.84 41.70 -17.40
CA GLU A 90 -22.63 41.84 -18.63
C GLU A 90 -24.07 42.29 -18.35
N ILE A 91 -24.73 41.75 -17.33
CA ILE A 91 -26.07 42.19 -16.89
C ILE A 91 -26.04 43.67 -16.48
N ARG A 92 -25.01 44.09 -15.76
CA ARG A 92 -24.84 45.50 -15.35
C ARG A 92 -24.64 46.41 -16.55
N ASP A 93 -23.69 46.07 -17.43
CA ASP A 93 -23.35 46.88 -18.61
C ASP A 93 -24.59 47.06 -19.51
N ARG A 94 -25.35 45.98 -19.77
CA ARG A 94 -26.62 46.04 -20.54
C ARG A 94 -27.70 46.89 -19.88
N ARG A 95 -27.82 46.82 -18.55
CA ARG A 95 -28.78 47.63 -17.81
C ARG A 95 -28.43 49.12 -17.89
N ASP A 96 -27.15 49.45 -17.83
CA ASP A 96 -26.66 50.83 -17.87
C ASP A 96 -26.76 51.42 -19.28
N GLU A 97 -26.56 50.61 -20.33
CA GLU A 97 -26.76 51.01 -21.74
C GLU A 97 -28.23 51.32 -22.08
N THR A 98 -29.18 50.85 -21.26
CA THR A 98 -30.65 51.04 -21.40
C THR A 98 -31.23 50.60 -22.77
N ASN A 99 -30.45 49.91 -23.59
CA ASN A 99 -30.78 49.49 -24.94
C ASN A 99 -30.55 47.98 -25.07
N PHE A 100 -31.53 47.21 -24.64
CA PHE A 100 -31.55 45.75 -24.77
C PHE A 100 -32.86 45.34 -25.44
N ASP A 101 -32.81 44.28 -26.24
CA ASP A 101 -33.98 43.71 -26.88
C ASP A 101 -34.34 42.33 -26.27
N GLU A 102 -35.37 41.70 -26.82
CA GLU A 102 -35.83 40.39 -26.36
C GLU A 102 -34.74 39.31 -26.50
N SER A 103 -33.90 39.39 -27.54
CA SER A 103 -32.81 38.43 -27.77
C SER A 103 -31.71 38.54 -26.71
N ASP A 104 -31.42 39.75 -26.23
CA ASP A 104 -30.50 39.96 -25.11
C ASP A 104 -31.03 39.34 -23.82
N ILE A 105 -32.34 39.47 -23.55
CA ILE A 105 -32.98 38.89 -22.37
C ILE A 105 -32.93 37.36 -22.43
N GLU A 106 -33.33 36.75 -23.55
CA GLU A 106 -33.31 35.30 -23.74
C GLU A 106 -31.90 34.73 -23.57
N ARG A 107 -30.90 35.39 -24.15
CA ARG A 107 -29.49 34.97 -24.04
C ARG A 107 -28.97 35.05 -22.61
N LEU A 108 -29.32 36.09 -21.86
CA LEU A 108 -28.94 36.22 -20.44
C LEU A 108 -29.65 35.16 -19.57
N GLN A 109 -30.92 34.86 -19.84
CA GLN A 109 -31.64 33.77 -19.18
C GLN A 109 -30.96 32.43 -19.41
N GLN A 110 -30.60 32.11 -20.66
CA GLN A 110 -29.86 30.88 -20.98
C GLN A 110 -28.53 30.79 -20.23
N LYS A 111 -27.79 31.90 -20.09
CA LYS A 111 -26.55 31.93 -19.29
C LYS A 111 -26.80 31.69 -17.81
N ILE A 112 -27.87 32.27 -17.25
CA ILE A 112 -28.27 32.03 -15.85
C ILE A 112 -28.57 30.55 -15.64
N ASP A 113 -29.35 29.94 -16.54
CA ASP A 113 -29.70 28.52 -16.47
C ASP A 113 -28.47 27.62 -16.54
N GLN A 114 -27.52 27.94 -17.43
CA GLN A 114 -26.24 27.23 -17.52
C GLN A 114 -25.42 27.35 -16.24
N ILE A 115 -25.34 28.53 -15.64
CA ILE A 115 -24.65 28.73 -14.35
C ILE A 115 -25.34 27.96 -13.23
N GLN A 116 -26.67 27.88 -13.19
CA GLN A 116 -27.39 27.08 -12.21
C GLN A 116 -27.05 25.59 -12.33
N ILE A 117 -26.98 25.06 -13.56
CA ILE A 117 -26.54 23.68 -13.81
C ILE A 117 -25.10 23.47 -13.34
N SER A 118 -24.19 24.37 -13.70
CA SER A 118 -22.78 24.31 -13.28
C SER A 118 -22.62 24.42 -11.75
N LEU A 119 -23.45 25.23 -11.09
CA LEU A 119 -23.48 25.33 -9.63
C LEU A 119 -23.88 24.00 -8.98
N GLN A 120 -24.89 23.31 -9.52
CA GLN A 120 -25.27 21.99 -9.03
C GLN A 120 -24.12 20.98 -9.18
N GLN A 121 -23.34 21.08 -10.26
CA GLN A 121 -22.16 20.24 -10.48
C GLN A 121 -21.04 20.52 -9.46
N VAL A 122 -20.82 21.77 -9.07
CA VAL A 122 -19.83 22.09 -8.02
C VAL A 122 -20.31 21.61 -6.64
N ILE A 123 -21.61 21.71 -6.34
CA ILE A 123 -22.18 21.25 -5.06
C ILE A 123 -22.19 19.72 -4.98
N ARG A 124 -22.49 19.06 -6.09
CA ARG A 124 -22.51 17.60 -6.25
C ARG A 124 -21.71 17.22 -7.49
N PRO A 125 -20.39 17.02 -7.34
CA PRO A 125 -19.51 16.67 -8.45
C PRO A 125 -19.94 15.34 -9.03
N THR A 126 -20.50 15.34 -10.24
CA THR A 126 -20.84 14.10 -10.95
C THR A 126 -19.81 13.73 -12.02
N LYS A 127 -18.91 14.66 -12.35
CA LYS A 127 -17.87 14.49 -13.37
C LYS A 127 -16.51 14.04 -12.83
N ILE A 128 -16.33 14.11 -11.50
CA ILE A 128 -15.10 13.68 -10.83
C ILE A 128 -15.37 12.36 -10.10
N THR A 129 -14.62 11.32 -10.44
CA THR A 129 -14.74 10.00 -9.84
C THR A 129 -13.41 9.57 -9.24
N SER A 130 -13.42 9.04 -8.02
CA SER A 130 -12.25 8.35 -7.45
C SER A 130 -12.21 6.90 -7.94
N ILE A 131 -11.07 6.49 -8.49
CA ILE A 131 -10.78 5.10 -8.83
C ILE A 131 -9.86 4.57 -7.72
N ILE A 132 -10.38 3.66 -6.90
CA ILE A 132 -9.66 3.09 -5.76
C ILE A 132 -9.65 1.59 -5.96
N MET A 133 -8.46 0.99 -6.02
CA MET A 133 -8.34 -0.47 -5.94
C MET A 133 -8.74 -0.91 -4.53
N THR A 134 -9.67 -1.85 -4.44
CA THR A 134 -10.14 -2.39 -3.18
C THR A 134 -9.19 -3.48 -2.69
N ASN A 135 -9.15 -3.72 -1.37
CA ASN A 135 -8.20 -4.67 -0.78
C ASN A 135 -8.33 -6.10 -1.32
N ASP A 136 -9.54 -6.51 -1.71
CA ASP A 136 -9.86 -7.80 -2.33
C ASP A 136 -9.33 -7.94 -3.78
N GLN A 137 -8.98 -6.83 -4.43
CA GLN A 137 -8.33 -6.82 -5.74
C GLN A 137 -6.81 -6.92 -5.64
N VAL A 138 -6.25 -6.76 -4.44
CA VAL A 138 -4.81 -6.86 -4.18
C VAL A 138 -4.51 -8.26 -3.64
N ASP A 139 -3.75 -9.02 -4.41
CA ASP A 139 -3.26 -10.33 -4.00
C ASP A 139 -2.08 -10.17 -3.03
N TRP A 140 -2.39 -9.91 -1.75
CA TRP A 140 -1.40 -9.66 -0.70
C TRP A 140 -0.44 -10.85 -0.50
N ASP A 141 -0.94 -12.07 -0.70
CA ASP A 141 -0.18 -13.32 -0.52
C ASP A 141 0.94 -13.47 -1.58
N ARG A 142 0.88 -12.71 -2.68
CA ARG A 142 1.96 -12.61 -3.65
C ARG A 142 3.04 -11.60 -3.31
N PHE A 143 2.76 -10.64 -2.44
CA PHE A 143 3.72 -9.59 -2.08
C PHE A 143 4.61 -9.99 -0.91
N ILE A 144 4.13 -10.88 -0.04
CA ILE A 144 4.89 -11.39 1.10
C ILE A 144 4.46 -12.83 1.39
N TYR A 145 5.43 -13.74 1.38
CA TYR A 145 5.22 -15.15 1.73
C TYR A 145 6.51 -15.73 2.29
N VAL A 146 6.38 -16.81 3.07
CA VAL A 146 7.50 -17.57 3.59
C VAL A 146 7.49 -18.93 2.92
N GLU A 147 8.56 -19.25 2.20
CA GLU A 147 8.76 -20.56 1.58
C GLU A 147 9.86 -21.31 2.32
N LYS A 148 9.68 -22.62 2.45
CA LYS A 148 10.73 -23.51 2.94
C LYS A 148 11.41 -24.12 1.72
N GLU A 149 12.73 -23.92 1.61
CA GLU A 149 13.51 -24.60 0.59
C GLU A 149 13.58 -26.10 0.94
N ASP A 150 12.91 -26.95 0.17
CA ASP A 150 13.05 -28.40 0.30
C ASP A 150 14.39 -28.81 -0.33
N ASN A 151 15.39 -29.07 0.51
CA ASN A 151 16.64 -29.70 0.09
C ASN A 151 16.33 -31.07 -0.53
N LYS A 152 16.23 -31.11 -1.86
CA LYS A 152 16.39 -32.36 -2.63
C LYS A 152 17.84 -32.79 -2.48
N VAL A 153 18.13 -33.54 -1.44
CA VAL A 153 19.34 -34.36 -1.38
C VAL A 153 19.21 -35.39 -2.50
N GLY A 154 20.03 -35.20 -3.55
CA GLY A 154 20.09 -36.09 -4.70
C GLY A 154 20.40 -37.53 -4.29
N GLU A 155 19.80 -38.44 -5.05
CA GLU A 155 19.97 -39.90 -5.02
C GLU A 155 21.42 -40.38 -5.04
#